data_AF-A0A2E1I3D3-F1
#
_entry.id   AF-A0A2E1I3D3-F1
#
_cell.length_a   1.000
_cell.length_b   1.000
_cell.length_c   1.000
_cell.angle_alpha   90.00
_cell.angle_beta   90.00
_cell.angle_gamma   90.00
#
_symmetry.space_group_name_H-M   'P 1'
#
loop_
_entity.id
_entity.type
_entity.pdbx_description
1 polymer ?
#
loop_
_entity_poly.entity_id
_entity_poly.type
_entity_poly.pdbx_seq_one_letter_code
_entity_poly.pdbx_strand_id
1 'polypeptide(L)'
;MKKILITSLLSLSFLLNLNAQQWIEKTSCNNNASKIVNEAITSLSNLEHLTAIGMAQAALVVDEDCECAKLVIAAAASNNADWGSRQAKLQNINVKSLTNVERTWHMLLSTSNENFNKAVEKAISNHPNSPLINWLGTGVNDWDSFKEFSKK
;
A
#
# COMPACT_ATOMS: atom_id res chain seq x y z
N MET A 1 -34.82 10.69 -23.72
CA MET A 1 -34.35 9.29 -23.55
C MET A 1 -32.82 9.17 -23.62
N LYS A 2 -32.13 9.61 -24.68
CA LYS A 2 -30.65 9.56 -24.77
C LYS A 2 -29.90 10.22 -23.59
N LYS A 3 -30.35 11.40 -23.13
CA LYS A 3 -29.70 12.11 -22.00
C LYS A 3 -29.82 11.35 -20.67
N ILE A 4 -30.94 10.67 -20.43
CA ILE A 4 -31.19 9.86 -19.22
C ILE A 4 -30.34 8.58 -19.26
N LEU A 5 -30.12 8.00 -20.44
CA LEU A 5 -29.24 6.84 -20.62
C LEU A 5 -27.78 7.19 -20.30
N ILE A 6 -27.32 8.37 -20.71
CA ILE A 6 -25.93 8.83 -20.48
C ILE A 6 -25.70 9.15 -18.98
N THR A 7 -26.65 9.82 -18.30
CA THR A 7 -26.53 10.03 -16.85
C THR A 7 -26.63 8.74 -16.05
N SER A 8 -27.41 7.76 -16.49
CA SER A 8 -27.49 6.43 -15.85
C SER A 8 -26.22 5.60 -16.05
N LEU A 9 -25.56 5.71 -17.22
CA LEU A 9 -24.25 5.05 -17.44
C LEU A 9 -23.13 5.67 -16.60
N LEU A 10 -23.13 6.99 -16.40
CA LEU A 10 -22.13 7.68 -15.58
C LEU A 10 -22.30 7.44 -14.07
N SER A 11 -23.51 7.16 -13.59
CA SER A 11 -23.73 6.81 -12.19
C SER A 11 -23.40 5.34 -11.89
N LEU A 12 -23.51 4.45 -12.88
CA LEU A 12 -23.21 3.02 -12.72
C LEU A 12 -21.70 2.75 -12.56
N SER A 13 -20.83 3.59 -13.14
CA SER A 13 -19.37 3.48 -12.96
C SER A 13 -18.89 3.87 -11.55
N PHE A 14 -19.70 4.58 -10.77
CA PHE A 14 -19.39 4.91 -9.37
C PHE A 14 -19.82 3.84 -8.35
N LEU A 15 -20.69 2.90 -8.75
CA LEU A 15 -21.28 1.89 -7.86
C LEU A 15 -20.46 0.58 -7.76
N LEU A 16 -19.34 0.46 -8.48
CA LEU A 16 -18.45 -0.71 -8.41
C LEU A 16 -17.38 -0.60 -7.31
N ASN A 17 -17.63 0.16 -6.25
CA ASN A 17 -16.87 0.02 -5.00
C ASN A 17 -17.36 -1.20 -4.23
N LEU A 18 -17.33 -2.38 -4.86
CA LEU A 18 -17.59 -3.65 -4.19
C LEU A 18 -16.37 -3.98 -3.33
N ASN A 19 -16.37 -3.40 -2.11
CA ASN A 19 -15.27 -3.42 -1.14
C ASN A 19 -13.99 -2.82 -1.74
N ALA A 20 -13.70 -1.54 -1.46
CA ALA A 20 -12.30 -1.11 -1.54
C ALA A 20 -11.50 -2.09 -0.67
N GLN A 21 -10.72 -2.95 -1.31
CA GLN A 21 -9.97 -4.00 -0.62
C GLN A 21 -9.14 -3.31 0.44
N GLN A 22 -9.46 -3.54 1.72
CA GLN A 22 -8.71 -2.93 2.79
C GLN A 22 -7.35 -3.61 2.83
N TRP A 23 -6.34 -2.95 2.28
CA TRP A 23 -4.97 -3.44 2.22
C TRP A 23 -4.42 -3.77 3.60
N ILE A 24 -4.78 -2.94 4.59
CA ILE A 24 -4.40 -3.13 5.99
C ILE A 24 -5.56 -2.85 6.94
N GLU A 25 -5.97 -3.89 7.67
CA GLU A 25 -7.06 -3.84 8.64
C GLU A 25 -6.64 -3.15 9.95
N LYS A 26 -5.50 -3.60 10.52
CA LYS A 26 -4.91 -3.05 11.74
C LYS A 26 -3.64 -2.29 11.40
N THR A 27 -3.65 -1.01 11.71
CA THR A 27 -2.57 -0.08 11.40
C THR A 27 -2.16 0.74 12.62
N SER A 28 -0.94 1.28 12.58
CA SER A 28 -0.43 2.29 13.52
C SER A 28 -1.23 3.60 13.51
N CYS A 29 -2.05 3.83 12.48
CA CYS A 29 -2.85 5.04 12.33
C CYS A 29 -4.19 4.95 13.09
N ASN A 30 -4.72 6.10 13.50
CA ASN A 30 -6.06 6.26 14.02
C ASN A 30 -7.13 5.96 12.94
N ASN A 31 -8.40 5.87 13.36
CA ASN A 31 -9.50 5.43 12.49
C ASN A 31 -9.76 6.31 11.25
N ASN A 32 -9.36 7.57 11.25
CA ASN A 32 -9.55 8.46 10.09
C ASN A 32 -8.34 8.39 9.17
N ALA A 33 -7.14 8.45 9.71
CA ALA A 33 -5.91 8.30 8.95
C ALA A 33 -5.77 6.90 8.33
N SER A 34 -6.31 5.85 8.97
CA SER A 34 -6.32 4.50 8.43
C SER A 34 -7.11 4.36 7.13
N LYS A 35 -8.18 5.14 6.94
CA LYS A 35 -8.94 5.16 5.69
C LYS A 35 -8.11 5.79 4.58
N ILE A 36 -7.49 6.93 4.87
CA ILE A 36 -6.65 7.67 3.92
C ILE A 36 -5.42 6.83 3.54
N VAL A 37 -4.78 6.16 4.49
CA VAL A 37 -3.60 5.33 4.18
C VAL A 37 -3.95 4.11 3.33
N ASN A 38 -5.14 3.52 3.48
CA ASN A 38 -5.58 2.44 2.60
C ASN A 38 -5.78 2.94 1.16
N GLU A 39 -6.34 4.12 0.95
CA GLU A 39 -6.39 4.74 -0.38
C GLU A 39 -4.99 5.05 -0.92
N ALA A 40 -4.07 5.50 -0.06
CA ALA A 40 -2.69 5.72 -0.44
C ALA A 40 -2.00 4.43 -0.92
N ILE A 41 -2.28 3.29 -0.26
CA ILE A 41 -1.80 1.97 -0.69
C ILE A 41 -2.47 1.56 -2.01
N THR A 42 -3.76 1.83 -2.22
CA THR A 42 -4.43 1.62 -3.51
C THR A 42 -3.72 2.36 -4.63
N SER A 43 -3.48 3.67 -4.48
CA SER A 43 -2.72 4.44 -5.47
C SER A 43 -1.30 3.92 -5.65
N LEU A 44 -0.62 3.53 -4.57
CA LEU A 44 0.71 2.93 -4.68
C LEU A 44 0.68 1.64 -5.50
N SER A 45 -0.32 0.79 -5.29
CA SER A 45 -0.47 -0.48 -6.01
C SER A 45 -0.82 -0.29 -7.50
N ASN A 46 -1.45 0.83 -7.83
CA ASN A 46 -1.76 1.26 -9.19
C ASN A 46 -0.61 2.05 -9.86
N LEU A 47 0.57 2.11 -9.22
CA LEU A 47 1.74 2.87 -9.69
C LEU A 47 1.52 4.40 -9.75
N GLU A 48 0.53 4.91 -9.03
CA GLU A 48 0.23 6.35 -8.90
C GLU A 48 1.03 6.97 -7.75
N HIS A 49 2.36 6.88 -7.81
CA HIS A 49 3.25 7.21 -6.68
C HIS A 49 3.04 8.62 -6.10
N LEU A 50 2.78 9.64 -6.92
CA LEU A 50 2.55 11.01 -6.44
C LEU A 50 1.23 11.13 -5.68
N THR A 51 0.18 10.46 -6.17
CA THR A 51 -1.11 10.39 -5.47
C THR A 51 -0.96 9.67 -4.14
N ALA A 52 -0.25 8.54 -4.12
CA ALA A 52 0.05 7.79 -2.91
C ALA A 52 0.79 8.66 -1.87
N ILE A 53 1.79 9.43 -2.29
CA ILE A 53 2.51 10.36 -1.41
C ILE A 53 1.58 11.44 -0.87
N GLY A 54 0.78 12.08 -1.71
CA GLY A 54 -0.16 13.12 -1.28
C GLY A 54 -1.19 12.61 -0.27
N MET A 55 -1.74 11.41 -0.50
CA MET A 55 -2.65 10.77 0.44
C MET A 55 -1.96 10.40 1.76
N ALA A 56 -0.75 9.83 1.70
CA ALA A 56 0.01 9.53 2.91
C ALA A 56 0.35 10.79 3.73
N GLN A 57 0.69 11.90 3.05
CA GLN A 57 0.88 13.20 3.72
C GLN A 57 -0.44 13.70 4.34
N ALA A 58 -1.57 13.55 3.67
CA ALA A 58 -2.87 13.89 4.24
C ALA A 58 -3.21 13.03 5.48
N ALA A 59 -2.85 11.75 5.47
CA ALA A 59 -2.99 10.89 6.64
C ALA A 59 -2.15 11.40 7.82
N LEU A 60 -0.93 11.88 7.56
CA LEU A 60 -0.05 12.49 8.58
C LEU A 60 -0.57 13.83 9.11
N VAL A 61 -1.33 14.60 8.32
CA VAL A 61 -2.02 15.80 8.81
C VAL A 61 -3.15 15.44 9.77
N VAL A 62 -3.83 14.31 9.54
CA VAL A 62 -4.91 13.81 10.39
C VAL A 62 -4.37 13.09 11.63
N ASP A 63 -3.20 12.48 11.52
CA ASP A 63 -2.55 11.68 12.54
C ASP A 63 -1.03 11.69 12.35
N GLU A 64 -0.33 12.56 13.09
CA GLU A 64 1.12 12.72 12.95
C GLU A 64 1.92 11.46 13.32
N ASP A 65 1.32 10.57 14.12
CA ASP A 65 1.89 9.31 14.58
C ASP A 65 1.54 8.12 13.66
N CYS A 66 0.88 8.36 12.52
CA CYS A 66 0.53 7.35 11.52
C CYS A 66 1.78 6.84 10.77
N GLU A 67 2.50 5.90 11.39
CA GLU A 67 3.71 5.31 10.83
C GLU A 67 3.47 4.54 9.51
N CYS A 68 2.26 4.00 9.30
CA CYS A 68 1.88 3.38 8.02
C CYS A 68 1.95 4.37 6.85
N ALA A 69 1.59 5.63 7.08
CA ALA A 69 1.72 6.65 6.05
C ALA A 69 3.20 6.90 5.70
N LYS A 70 4.09 6.85 6.69
CA LYS A 70 5.54 6.93 6.44
C LYS A 70 6.05 5.71 5.66
N LEU A 71 5.48 4.52 5.87
CA LEU A 71 5.77 3.34 5.05
C LEU A 71 5.35 3.53 3.58
N VAL A 72 4.17 4.09 3.31
CA VAL A 72 3.75 4.43 1.94
C VAL A 72 4.73 5.40 1.30
N ILE A 73 5.13 6.46 2.00
CA ILE A 73 6.09 7.46 1.51
C ILE A 73 7.47 6.83 1.25
N ALA A 74 7.90 5.90 2.10
CA ALA A 74 9.13 5.14 1.88
C ALA A 74 9.04 4.20 0.67
N ALA A 75 7.90 3.53 0.48
CA ALA A 75 7.67 2.63 -0.65
C ALA A 75 7.58 3.35 -2.00
N ALA A 76 7.07 4.59 -2.01
CA ALA A 76 7.02 5.46 -3.19
C ALA A 76 8.35 6.20 -3.47
N ALA A 77 9.39 5.99 -2.66
CA ALA A 77 10.67 6.65 -2.84
C ALA A 77 11.33 6.23 -4.17
N SER A 78 12.05 7.17 -4.77
CA SER A 78 12.77 6.95 -6.02
C SER A 78 14.28 7.15 -5.82
N ASN A 79 15.06 6.81 -6.85
CA ASN A 79 16.50 7.10 -6.88
C ASN A 79 16.81 8.59 -7.11
N ASN A 80 15.80 9.47 -7.13
CA ASN A 80 16.01 10.90 -7.24
C ASN A 80 16.59 11.44 -5.92
N ALA A 81 17.76 12.07 -6.01
CA ALA A 81 18.47 12.63 -4.87
C ALA A 81 17.65 13.68 -4.11
N ASP A 82 16.81 14.45 -4.81
CA ASP A 82 16.00 15.52 -4.21
C ASP A 82 14.86 14.98 -3.33
N TRP A 83 14.45 13.72 -3.54
CA TRP A 83 13.30 13.12 -2.84
C TRP A 83 13.73 12.27 -1.63
N GLY A 84 15.03 12.03 -1.50
CA GLY A 84 15.63 11.20 -0.45
C GLY A 84 15.46 9.70 -0.69
N SER A 85 16.39 8.91 -0.16
CA SER A 85 16.37 7.46 -0.36
C SER A 85 15.29 6.76 0.46
N ARG A 86 14.81 5.60 -0.03
CA ARG A 86 13.94 4.68 0.73
C ARG A 86 14.53 4.37 2.11
N GLN A 87 15.83 4.11 2.19
CA GLN A 87 16.51 3.77 3.44
C GLN A 87 16.41 4.90 4.47
N ALA A 88 16.67 6.16 4.07
CA ALA A 88 16.58 7.30 4.98
C ALA A 88 15.14 7.50 5.48
N LYS A 89 14.13 7.25 4.64
CA LYS A 89 12.71 7.34 5.05
C LYS A 89 12.34 6.24 6.05
N LEU A 90 12.78 5.00 5.81
CA LEU A 90 12.54 3.88 6.72
C LEU A 90 13.18 4.09 8.10
N GLN A 91 14.37 4.71 8.17
CA GLN A 91 15.05 5.02 9.44
C GLN A 91 14.28 5.99 10.33
N ASN A 92 13.38 6.80 9.76
CA ASN A 92 12.56 7.76 10.50
C ASN A 92 11.22 7.15 11.00
N ILE A 93 11.02 5.85 10.81
CA ILE A 93 9.79 5.15 11.23
C ILE A 93 9.95 4.63 12.65
N ASN A 94 8.97 4.89 13.50
CA ASN A 94 8.90 4.29 14.83
C ASN A 94 8.46 2.83 14.73
N VAL A 95 9.41 1.93 14.51
CA VAL A 95 9.14 0.48 14.32
C VAL A 95 8.36 -0.15 15.49
N LYS A 96 8.42 0.43 16.70
CA LYS A 96 7.72 -0.08 17.88
C LYS A 96 6.21 0.12 17.83
N SER A 97 5.72 1.18 17.17
CA SER A 97 4.28 1.42 17.02
C SER A 97 3.66 0.68 15.85
N LEU A 98 4.49 0.13 14.95
CA LEU A 98 4.01 -0.65 13.81
C LEU A 98 3.26 -1.92 14.25
N THR A 99 2.22 -2.26 13.51
CA THR A 99 1.54 -3.56 13.62
C THR A 99 2.38 -4.68 13.02
N ASN A 100 1.96 -5.94 13.22
CA ASN A 100 2.72 -7.08 12.68
C ASN A 100 2.84 -7.03 11.14
N VAL A 101 1.78 -6.64 10.44
CA VAL A 101 1.79 -6.50 8.97
C VAL A 101 2.70 -5.35 8.55
N GLU A 102 2.65 -4.22 9.24
CA GLU A 102 3.49 -3.05 8.94
C GLU A 102 4.97 -3.33 9.20
N ARG A 103 5.33 -4.05 10.27
CA ARG A 103 6.71 -4.48 10.52
C ARG A 103 7.21 -5.41 9.43
N THR A 104 6.37 -6.31 8.95
CA THR A 104 6.70 -7.17 7.81
C THR A 104 6.91 -6.33 6.55
N TRP A 105 6.05 -5.35 6.28
CA TRP A 105 6.23 -4.45 5.14
C TRP A 105 7.51 -3.62 5.24
N HIS A 106 7.79 -3.04 6.40
CA HIS A 106 9.04 -2.34 6.70
C HIS A 106 10.27 -3.22 6.42
N MET A 107 10.24 -4.48 6.89
CA MET A 107 11.30 -5.46 6.68
C MET A 107 11.49 -5.77 5.19
N LEU A 108 10.41 -5.95 4.42
CA LEU A 108 10.48 -6.16 2.97
C LEU A 108 11.08 -4.95 2.25
N LEU A 109 10.67 -3.73 2.60
CA LEU A 109 11.22 -2.49 2.03
C LEU A 109 12.71 -2.28 2.38
N SER A 110 13.16 -2.83 3.51
CA SER A 110 14.56 -2.81 3.96
C SER A 110 15.41 -3.92 3.34
N THR A 111 14.80 -4.93 2.74
CA THR A 111 15.50 -6.11 2.21
C THR A 111 16.18 -5.79 0.88
N SER A 112 17.40 -6.29 0.68
CA SER A 112 18.12 -6.17 -0.59
C SER A 112 17.46 -6.99 -1.70
N ASN A 113 17.59 -6.55 -2.95
CA ASN A 113 16.95 -7.23 -4.09
C ASN A 113 17.35 -8.72 -4.20
N GLU A 114 18.60 -9.07 -3.90
CA GLU A 114 19.12 -10.44 -3.88
C GLU A 114 18.40 -11.36 -2.88
N ASN A 115 17.89 -10.82 -1.77
CA ASN A 115 17.22 -11.58 -0.71
C ASN A 115 15.70 -11.39 -0.72
N PHE A 116 15.16 -10.56 -1.62
CA PHE A 116 13.78 -10.13 -1.59
C PHE A 116 12.79 -11.28 -1.75
N ASN A 117 12.99 -12.16 -2.74
CA ASN A 117 12.09 -13.29 -3.00
C ASN A 117 11.95 -14.20 -1.77
N LYS A 118 13.07 -14.56 -1.14
CA LYS A 118 13.09 -15.36 0.09
C LYS A 118 12.39 -14.66 1.27
N ALA A 119 12.56 -13.34 1.39
CA ALA A 119 11.90 -12.56 2.43
C ALA A 119 10.38 -12.48 2.22
N VAL A 120 9.94 -12.33 0.97
CA VAL A 120 8.53 -12.34 0.57
C VAL A 120 7.87 -13.69 0.84
N GLU A 121 8.50 -14.81 0.44
CA GLU A 121 7.95 -16.15 0.71
C GLU A 121 7.68 -16.36 2.20
N LYS A 122 8.64 -15.96 3.05
CA LYS A 122 8.48 -15.99 4.51
C LYS A 122 7.37 -15.05 4.99
N ALA A 123 7.28 -13.85 4.42
CA ALA A 123 6.24 -12.88 4.75
C ALA A 123 4.84 -13.41 4.43
N ILE A 124 4.64 -14.02 3.26
CA ILE A 124 3.37 -14.64 2.84
C ILE A 124 3.02 -15.80 3.76
N SER A 125 3.99 -16.66 4.10
CA SER A 125 3.77 -17.77 5.04
C SER A 125 3.30 -17.29 6.42
N ASN A 126 3.85 -16.17 6.91
CA ASN A 126 3.48 -15.59 8.21
C ASN A 126 2.18 -14.77 8.16
N HIS A 127 1.79 -14.27 6.99
CA HIS A 127 0.61 -13.42 6.79
C HIS A 127 -0.23 -13.88 5.58
N PRO A 128 -0.71 -15.13 5.56
CA PRO A 128 -1.30 -15.74 4.36
C PRO A 128 -2.56 -15.02 3.86
N ASN A 129 -3.27 -14.33 4.76
CA ASN A 129 -4.51 -13.61 4.48
C ASN A 129 -4.32 -12.08 4.37
N SER A 130 -3.09 -11.56 4.45
CA SER A 130 -2.88 -10.12 4.31
C SER A 130 -2.88 -9.72 2.83
N PRO A 131 -3.82 -8.87 2.37
CA PRO A 131 -3.86 -8.45 0.97
C PRO A 131 -2.56 -7.76 0.56
N LEU A 132 -2.07 -6.83 1.38
CA LEU A 132 -0.82 -6.11 1.16
C LEU A 132 0.38 -7.05 1.01
N ILE A 133 0.58 -7.99 1.94
CA ILE A 133 1.76 -8.88 1.90
C ILE A 133 1.71 -9.82 0.70
N ASN A 134 0.53 -10.31 0.33
CA ASN A 134 0.39 -11.14 -0.86
C ASN A 134 0.63 -10.33 -2.14
N TRP A 135 0.14 -9.10 -2.22
CA TRP A 135 0.39 -8.22 -3.35
C TRP A 135 1.87 -7.86 -3.51
N LEU A 136 2.59 -7.61 -2.41
CA LEU A 136 4.04 -7.36 -2.42
C LEU A 136 4.86 -8.56 -2.93
N GLY A 137 4.27 -9.76 -2.96
CA GLY A 137 4.88 -10.93 -3.58
C GLY A 137 4.57 -11.12 -5.05
N THR A 138 3.75 -10.26 -5.65
CA THR A 138 3.54 -10.25 -7.09
C THR A 138 4.72 -9.61 -7.81
N GLY A 139 4.97 -9.99 -9.06
CA GLY A 139 6.09 -9.42 -9.82
C GLY A 139 5.97 -9.61 -11.32
N VAL A 140 6.47 -8.64 -12.09
CA VAL A 140 6.45 -8.68 -13.57
C VAL A 140 7.29 -9.81 -14.17
N ASN A 141 8.20 -10.39 -13.38
CA ASN A 141 9.00 -11.56 -13.76
C ASN A 141 8.25 -12.88 -13.53
N ASP A 142 7.13 -12.86 -12.82
CA ASP A 142 6.25 -13.99 -12.54
C ASP A 142 4.79 -13.56 -12.70
N TRP A 143 4.29 -13.59 -13.93
CA TRP A 143 2.91 -13.17 -14.20
C TRP A 143 1.86 -14.06 -13.53
N ASP A 144 2.20 -15.32 -13.21
CA ASP A 144 1.28 -16.22 -12.52
C ASP A 144 1.02 -15.77 -11.08
N SER A 145 1.99 -15.10 -10.43
CA SER A 145 1.80 -14.49 -9.11
C SER A 145 0.62 -13.52 -9.04
N PHE A 146 0.36 -12.72 -10.09
CA PHE A 146 -0.81 -11.82 -10.14
C PHE A 146 -2.12 -12.59 -10.24
N LYS A 147 -2.14 -13.70 -10.99
CA LYS A 147 -3.30 -14.58 -11.12
C LYS A 147 -3.59 -15.35 -9.82
N GLU A 148 -2.57 -15.67 -9.05
CA GLU A 148 -2.75 -16.24 -7.72
C GLU A 148 -3.28 -15.21 -6.74
N PHE A 149 -2.74 -14.00 -6.76
CA PHE A 149 -3.23 -12.89 -5.94
C PHE A 149 -4.69 -12.56 -6.23
N SER A 150 -5.13 -12.56 -7.49
CA SER A 150 -6.52 -12.25 -7.86
C SER A 150 -7.57 -13.26 -7.35
N LYS A 151 -7.13 -14.39 -6.77
CA LYS A 151 -8.02 -15.40 -6.16
C LYS A 151 -8.17 -15.23 -4.65
N LYS A 152 -7.44 -14.28 -4.05
CA LYS A 152 -7.48 -13.96 -2.62
C LYS A 152 -8.40 -12.79 -2.35
#